data_AF-A0A6L5G090-F1
#
_entry.id   AF-A0A6L5G090-F1
#
_cell.length_a   1.000
_cell.length_b   1.000
_cell.length_c   1.000
_cell.angle_alpha   90.00
_cell.angle_beta   90.00
_cell.angle_gamma   90.00
#
_symmetry.space_group_name_H-M   'P 1'
#
loop_
_entity.id
_entity.type
_entity.pdbx_description
1 polymer ?
#
loop_
_entity_poly.entity_id
_entity_poly.type
_entity_poly.pdbx_seq_one_letter_code
_entity_poly.pdbx_strand_id
1 'polypeptide(L)'
;MSVTSTSPEDTRIIGAALGPVLLPGDVISLSGDLGAGKTVLVQGLAASLGVRDRVTSPSFTIVHEYKGRYPILHIDVYRLNSFQEVIDLGFEELLDPGAVLVVEWGEAVAPMLPMRYLEIDMRQGEGDDERILYFKPHGIEWATKLESMRATAEALLDAASPGESTEARFAYALAPSPRTYGGDHPAGRED
;
A
#
# COMPACT_ATOMS: atom_id res chain seq x y z
N MET A 1 5.27 11.92 4.41
CA MET A 1 4.45 11.79 5.64
C MET A 1 4.60 10.36 6.13
N SER A 2 4.56 10.11 7.43
CA SER A 2 4.50 8.78 8.00
C SER A 2 3.40 8.68 9.06
N VAL A 3 2.89 7.47 9.27
CA VAL A 3 2.00 7.13 10.38
C VAL A 3 2.49 5.89 11.11
N THR A 4 2.43 5.91 12.44
CA THR A 4 2.66 4.73 13.28
C THR A 4 1.36 3.98 13.52
N SER A 5 1.38 2.70 13.22
CA SER A 5 0.35 1.71 13.47
C SER A 5 0.81 0.80 14.60
N THR A 6 0.01 0.61 15.65
CA THR A 6 0.38 -0.28 16.77
C THR A 6 -0.32 -1.63 16.72
N SER A 7 -1.15 -1.86 15.69
CA SER A 7 -1.90 -3.11 15.54
C SER A 7 -2.28 -3.40 14.08
N PRO A 8 -2.65 -4.65 13.76
CA PRO A 8 -3.27 -4.96 12.47
C PRO A 8 -4.57 -4.17 12.23
N GLU A 9 -5.31 -3.82 13.29
CA GLU A 9 -6.55 -3.05 13.15
C GLU A 9 -6.27 -1.60 12.78
N ASP A 10 -5.29 -0.96 13.42
CA ASP A 10 -4.79 0.36 13.03
C ASP A 10 -4.36 0.38 11.57
N THR A 11 -3.67 -0.67 11.13
CA THR A 11 -3.25 -0.83 9.73
C THR A 11 -4.45 -0.88 8.78
N ARG A 12 -5.55 -1.56 9.16
CA ARG A 12 -6.80 -1.53 8.38
C ARG A 12 -7.45 -0.16 8.42
N ILE A 13 -7.45 0.54 9.55
CA ILE A 13 -8.00 1.89 9.66
C ILE A 13 -7.23 2.86 8.75
N ILE A 14 -5.90 2.81 8.76
CA ILE A 14 -5.05 3.60 7.85
C ILE A 14 -5.35 3.26 6.39
N GLY A 15 -5.50 1.98 6.07
CA GLY A 15 -5.92 1.54 4.73
C GLY A 15 -7.29 2.09 4.35
N ALA A 16 -8.25 2.02 5.27
CA ALA A 16 -9.61 2.51 5.06
C ALA A 16 -9.64 4.01 4.77
N ALA A 17 -8.77 4.79 5.41
CA ALA A 17 -8.65 6.23 5.18
C ALA A 17 -8.18 6.61 3.77
N LEU A 18 -7.57 5.70 3.01
CA LEU A 18 -7.25 5.91 1.60
C LEU A 18 -8.51 5.90 0.72
N GLY A 19 -9.49 5.05 1.01
CA GLY A 19 -10.67 4.85 0.16
C GLY A 19 -11.40 6.14 -0.27
N PRO A 20 -11.71 7.08 0.64
CA PRO A 20 -12.39 8.33 0.29
C PRO A 20 -11.63 9.23 -0.70
N VAL A 21 -10.31 9.13 -0.77
CA VAL A 21 -9.46 9.98 -1.64
C VAL A 21 -9.08 9.30 -2.96
N LEU A 22 -9.34 8.00 -3.09
CA LEU A 22 -9.02 7.21 -4.27
C LEU A 22 -10.04 7.40 -5.39
N LEU A 23 -9.52 7.44 -6.61
CA LEU A 23 -10.26 7.53 -7.86
C LEU A 23 -9.78 6.42 -8.82
N PRO A 24 -10.63 5.99 -9.76
CA PRO A 24 -10.19 5.14 -10.87
C PRO A 24 -8.93 5.72 -11.57
N GLY A 25 -7.98 4.84 -11.89
CA GLY A 25 -6.67 5.18 -12.43
C GLY A 25 -5.60 5.49 -11.38
N ASP A 26 -5.94 5.55 -10.09
CA ASP A 26 -4.94 5.67 -9.03
C ASP A 26 -4.14 4.38 -8.86
N VAL A 27 -2.83 4.55 -8.69
CA VAL A 27 -1.90 3.45 -8.43
C VAL A 27 -1.26 3.62 -7.06
N ILE A 28 -1.26 2.54 -6.27
CA ILE A 28 -0.56 2.44 -4.99
C ILE A 28 0.49 1.33 -5.09
N SER A 29 1.74 1.68 -4.87
CA SER A 29 2.87 0.76 -4.77
C SER A 29 3.20 0.52 -3.29
N LEU A 30 3.16 -0.73 -2.85
CA LEU A 30 3.45 -1.14 -1.48
C LEU A 30 4.80 -1.86 -1.42
N SER A 31 5.66 -1.42 -0.52
CA SER A 31 6.94 -2.08 -0.21
C SER A 31 7.06 -2.36 1.29
N GLY A 32 7.95 -3.30 1.63
CA GLY A 32 8.20 -3.72 3.00
C GLY A 32 8.38 -5.22 3.12
N ASP A 33 8.96 -5.67 4.22
CA ASP A 33 9.37 -7.07 4.40
C ASP A 33 8.18 -8.04 4.42
N LEU A 34 8.49 -9.34 4.34
CA LEU A 34 7.50 -10.38 4.53
C LEU A 34 6.86 -10.23 5.92
N GLY A 35 5.53 -10.17 5.98
CA GLY A 35 4.82 -9.93 7.24
C GLY A 35 4.75 -8.47 7.69
N ALA A 36 5.22 -7.50 6.88
CA ALA A 36 5.10 -6.07 7.20
C ALA A 36 3.65 -5.57 7.29
N GLY A 37 2.67 -6.33 6.77
CA GLY A 37 1.25 -5.99 6.84
C GLY A 37 0.67 -5.38 5.56
N LYS A 38 1.36 -5.48 4.42
CA LYS A 38 0.93 -4.98 3.11
C LYS A 38 -0.51 -5.40 2.78
N THR A 39 -0.81 -6.70 2.80
CA THR A 39 -2.18 -7.20 2.58
C THR A 39 -3.19 -6.71 3.62
N VAL A 40 -2.78 -6.46 4.87
CA VAL A 40 -3.67 -5.92 5.92
C VAL A 40 -4.09 -4.49 5.59
N LEU A 41 -3.16 -3.69 5.06
CA LEU A 41 -3.47 -2.36 4.54
C LEU A 41 -4.48 -2.44 3.39
N VAL A 42 -4.29 -3.37 2.45
CA VAL A 42 -5.21 -3.57 1.32
C VAL A 42 -6.61 -3.98 1.79
N GLN A 43 -6.71 -4.82 2.83
CA GLN A 43 -8.01 -5.20 3.41
C GLN A 43 -8.81 -3.97 3.87
N GLY A 44 -8.16 -3.05 4.60
CA GLY A 44 -8.78 -1.81 5.05
C GLY A 44 -9.23 -0.92 3.90
N LEU A 45 -8.35 -0.72 2.93
CA LEU A 45 -8.62 0.06 1.71
C LEU A 45 -9.80 -0.51 0.92
N ALA A 46 -9.79 -1.81 0.68
CA ALA A 46 -10.84 -2.47 -0.10
C ALA A 46 -12.20 -2.40 0.61
N ALA A 47 -12.20 -2.59 1.94
CA ALA A 47 -13.41 -2.47 2.74
C ALA A 47 -14.02 -1.06 2.67
N SER A 48 -13.21 0.01 2.72
CA SER A 48 -13.72 1.38 2.62
C SER A 48 -14.19 1.75 1.21
N LEU A 49 -13.69 1.07 0.18
CA LEU A 49 -14.24 1.10 -1.16
C LEU A 49 -15.45 0.18 -1.35
N GLY A 50 -15.93 -0.51 -0.31
CA GLY A 50 -17.18 -1.28 -0.35
C GLY A 50 -17.03 -2.72 -0.89
N VAL A 51 -15.81 -3.26 -0.97
CA VAL A 51 -15.60 -4.68 -1.23
C VAL A 51 -16.16 -5.51 -0.08
N ARG A 52 -16.99 -6.50 -0.41
CA ARG A 52 -17.61 -7.42 0.56
C ARG A 52 -16.93 -8.78 0.63
N ASP A 53 -16.19 -9.13 -0.41
CA ASP A 53 -15.45 -10.38 -0.49
C ASP A 53 -14.24 -10.35 0.43
N ARG A 54 -13.77 -11.54 0.80
CA ARG A 54 -12.55 -11.67 1.62
C ARG A 54 -11.34 -11.27 0.79
N VAL A 55 -10.63 -10.24 1.23
CA VAL A 55 -9.36 -9.81 0.64
C VAL A 55 -8.20 -10.61 1.21
N THR A 56 -7.48 -11.30 0.34
CA THR A 56 -6.31 -12.12 0.66
C THR A 56 -5.16 -11.77 -0.28
N SER A 57 -3.92 -12.04 0.17
CA SER A 57 -2.74 -11.83 -0.67
C SER A 57 -2.83 -12.69 -1.95
N PRO A 58 -2.61 -12.10 -3.14
CA PRO A 58 -2.57 -12.82 -4.39
C PRO A 58 -1.20 -13.46 -4.65
N SER A 59 -0.36 -13.76 -3.66
CA SER A 59 1.01 -14.28 -3.92
C SER A 59 1.09 -15.52 -4.83
N PHE A 60 0.02 -16.31 -4.99
CA PHE A 60 -0.02 -17.48 -5.89
C PHE A 60 -0.79 -17.24 -7.19
N THR A 61 -1.82 -16.41 -7.14
CA THR A 61 -2.67 -16.03 -8.29
C THR A 61 -2.11 -14.84 -9.05
N ILE A 62 -1.13 -14.15 -8.47
CA ILE A 62 -0.47 -12.90 -8.86
C ILE A 62 -1.43 -11.70 -8.85
N VAL A 63 -2.65 -11.86 -9.34
CA VAL A 63 -3.68 -10.82 -9.45
C VAL A 63 -4.99 -11.29 -8.80
N HIS A 64 -5.59 -10.41 -7.99
CA HIS A 64 -7.00 -10.49 -7.60
C HIS A 64 -7.74 -9.24 -8.07
N GLU A 65 -8.96 -9.43 -8.57
CA GLU A 65 -9.89 -8.33 -8.85
C GLU A 65 -11.02 -8.37 -7.81
N TYR A 66 -11.28 -7.22 -7.18
CA TYR A 66 -12.36 -7.06 -6.21
C TYR A 66 -13.37 -6.03 -6.67
N LYS A 67 -14.65 -6.31 -6.46
CA LYS A 67 -15.76 -5.41 -6.80
C LYS A 67 -16.13 -4.53 -5.61
N GLY A 68 -15.76 -3.26 -5.68
CA GLY A 68 -16.20 -2.22 -4.75
C GLY A 68 -17.04 -1.15 -5.45
N ARG A 69 -16.95 0.08 -4.95
CA ARG A 69 -17.47 1.31 -5.59
C ARG A 69 -16.95 1.43 -7.02
N TYR A 70 -15.67 1.07 -7.21
CA TYR A 70 -15.03 0.79 -8.50
C TYR A 70 -14.17 -0.48 -8.33
N PRO A 71 -13.73 -1.12 -9.43
CA PRO A 71 -12.83 -2.28 -9.35
C PRO A 71 -11.52 -1.95 -8.64
N ILE A 72 -11.00 -2.92 -7.88
CA ILE A 72 -9.67 -2.89 -7.30
C ILE A 72 -8.88 -4.06 -7.86
N LEU A 73 -7.78 -3.76 -8.53
CA LEU A 73 -6.78 -4.74 -8.94
C LEU A 73 -5.71 -4.81 -7.86
N HIS A 74 -5.58 -5.95 -7.20
CA HIS A 74 -4.57 -6.20 -6.18
C HIS A 74 -3.57 -7.19 -6.76
N ILE A 75 -2.32 -6.76 -6.90
CA ILE A 75 -1.22 -7.53 -7.46
C ILE A 75 -0.16 -7.80 -6.41
N ASP A 76 0.45 -8.98 -6.42
CA ASP A 76 1.65 -9.31 -5.66
C ASP A 76 2.71 -9.86 -6.61
N VAL A 77 3.77 -9.06 -6.85
CA VAL A 77 4.85 -9.41 -7.78
C VAL A 77 6.03 -10.12 -7.11
N TYR A 78 5.93 -10.46 -5.83
CA TYR A 78 7.02 -11.09 -5.06
C TYR A 78 7.63 -12.33 -5.73
N ARG A 79 6.78 -13.12 -6.42
CA ARG A 79 7.21 -14.38 -7.07
C ARG A 79 7.81 -14.18 -8.45
N LEU A 80 7.74 -12.97 -9.01
CA LEU A 80 8.28 -12.70 -10.34
C LEU A 80 9.79 -12.54 -10.23
N ASN A 81 10.53 -13.42 -10.89
CA ASN A 81 12.00 -13.49 -10.74
C ASN A 81 12.74 -12.62 -11.76
N SER A 82 12.02 -12.06 -12.73
CA SER A 82 12.61 -11.23 -13.76
C SER A 82 11.62 -10.17 -14.26
N PHE A 83 12.17 -9.09 -14.82
CA PHE A 83 11.40 -8.08 -15.52
C PHE A 83 10.60 -8.64 -16.70
N GLN A 84 11.10 -9.71 -17.35
CA GLN A 84 10.39 -10.38 -18.43
C GLN A 84 9.09 -11.05 -17.96
N GLU A 85 9.09 -11.67 -16.77
CA GLU A 85 7.87 -12.27 -16.21
C GLU A 85 6.79 -11.23 -15.92
N VAL A 86 7.18 -9.99 -15.57
CA VAL A 86 6.26 -8.85 -15.39
C VAL A 86 5.65 -8.41 -16.74
N ILE A 87 6.47 -8.37 -17.80
CA ILE A 87 5.99 -8.07 -19.15
C ILE A 87 5.04 -9.16 -19.63
N ASP A 88 5.39 -10.44 -19.44
CA ASP A 88 4.60 -11.59 -19.86
C ASP A 88 3.27 -11.68 -19.11
N LEU A 89 3.20 -11.17 -17.87
CA LEU A 89 1.95 -10.98 -17.12
C LEU A 89 1.00 -9.98 -17.79
N GLY A 90 1.50 -9.12 -18.68
CA GLY A 90 0.71 -8.04 -19.30
C GLY A 90 0.48 -6.87 -18.34
N PHE A 91 1.48 -6.50 -17.52
CA PHE A 91 1.32 -5.46 -16.49
C PHE A 91 0.75 -4.13 -17.03
N GLU A 92 1.05 -3.76 -18.28
CA GLU A 92 0.48 -2.56 -18.92
C GLU A 92 -1.05 -2.60 -19.02
N GLU A 93 -1.65 -3.77 -19.19
CA GLU A 93 -3.11 -3.95 -19.24
C GLU A 93 -3.75 -3.77 -17.85
N LEU A 94 -2.98 -3.96 -16.79
CA LEU A 94 -3.41 -3.80 -15.39
C LEU A 94 -3.40 -2.33 -14.94
N LEU A 95 -2.78 -1.43 -15.71
CA LEU A 95 -2.88 0.03 -15.53
C LEU A 95 -4.23 0.57 -16.06
N ASP A 96 -5.33 -0.07 -15.64
CA ASP A 96 -6.68 0.24 -16.08
C ASP A 96 -7.16 1.60 -15.51
N PRO A 97 -7.49 2.60 -16.35
CA PRO A 97 -8.02 3.88 -15.88
C PRO A 97 -9.39 3.78 -15.19
N GLY A 98 -10.08 2.64 -15.31
CA GLY A 98 -11.34 2.33 -14.66
C GLY A 98 -11.21 1.68 -13.28
N ALA A 99 -10.00 1.29 -12.85
CA ALA A 99 -9.76 0.57 -11.60
C ALA A 99 -8.76 1.31 -10.68
N VAL A 100 -8.78 0.98 -9.39
CA VAL A 100 -7.66 1.31 -8.49
C VAL A 100 -6.69 0.14 -8.53
N LEU A 101 -5.40 0.43 -8.78
CA LEU A 101 -4.36 -0.59 -8.78
C LEU A 101 -3.55 -0.52 -7.48
N VAL A 102 -3.41 -1.66 -6.81
CA VAL A 102 -2.56 -1.82 -5.62
C VAL A 102 -1.54 -2.93 -5.88
N VAL A 103 -0.26 -2.59 -5.86
CA VAL A 103 0.85 -3.52 -6.16
C VAL A 103 1.68 -3.76 -4.90
N GLU A 104 1.64 -4.97 -4.36
CA GLU A 104 2.60 -5.43 -3.35
C GLU A 104 3.94 -5.76 -4.00
N TRP A 105 5.03 -5.36 -3.34
CA TRP A 105 6.42 -5.45 -3.85
C TRP A 105 6.63 -4.61 -5.11
N GLY A 106 5.94 -3.46 -5.17
CA GLY A 106 5.89 -2.62 -6.37
C GLY A 106 7.24 -2.01 -6.77
N GLU A 107 8.26 -2.05 -5.91
CA GLU A 107 9.63 -1.69 -6.26
C GLU A 107 10.20 -2.52 -7.43
N ALA A 108 9.80 -3.78 -7.56
CA ALA A 108 10.23 -4.66 -8.65
C ALA A 108 9.70 -4.21 -10.02
N VAL A 109 8.62 -3.42 -10.03
CA VAL A 109 7.98 -2.89 -11.25
C VAL A 109 8.03 -1.37 -11.32
N ALA A 110 8.82 -0.72 -10.46
CA ALA A 110 8.90 0.74 -10.38
C ALA A 110 9.13 1.44 -11.74
N PRO A 111 9.95 0.91 -12.67
CA PRO A 111 10.11 1.51 -14.00
C PRO A 111 8.85 1.48 -14.88
N MET A 112 7.88 0.61 -14.57
CA MET A 112 6.62 0.45 -15.31
C MET A 112 5.44 1.19 -14.67
N LEU A 113 5.62 1.71 -13.44
CA LEU A 113 4.59 2.50 -12.77
C LEU A 113 4.40 3.84 -13.50
N PRO A 114 3.17 4.41 -13.47
CA PRO A 114 2.93 5.71 -14.06
C PRO A 114 3.70 6.81 -13.31
N MET A 115 3.85 7.98 -13.93
CA MET A 115 4.49 9.15 -13.30
C MET A 115 3.78 9.64 -12.03
N ARG A 116 2.49 9.29 -11.87
CA ARG A 116 1.65 9.70 -10.74
C ARG A 116 1.16 8.46 -9.99
N TYR A 117 1.67 8.25 -8.79
CA TYR A 117 1.31 7.11 -7.93
C TYR A 117 1.63 7.44 -6.48
N LEU A 118 1.15 6.62 -5.55
CA LEU A 118 1.54 6.67 -4.15
C LEU A 118 2.42 5.47 -3.84
N GLU A 119 3.64 5.72 -3.36
CA GLU A 119 4.46 4.68 -2.75
C GLU A 119 4.21 4.66 -1.24
N ILE A 120 4.04 3.46 -0.66
CA ILE A 120 3.92 3.22 0.77
C ILE A 120 4.97 2.19 1.18
N ASP A 121 5.98 2.62 1.92
CA ASP A 121 7.00 1.74 2.49
C ASP A 121 6.62 1.42 3.94
N MET A 122 6.38 0.15 4.23
CA MET A 122 6.02 -0.36 5.55
C MET A 122 7.25 -0.91 6.27
N ARG A 123 7.56 -0.38 7.45
CA ARG A 123 8.72 -0.80 8.26
C ARG A 123 8.29 -1.23 9.65
N GLN A 124 9.09 -2.08 10.28
CA GLN A 124 8.94 -2.39 11.69
C GLN A 124 9.24 -1.15 12.54
N GLY A 125 8.39 -0.89 13.53
CA GLY A 125 8.60 0.16 14.54
C GLY A 125 9.43 -0.33 15.72
N GLU A 126 9.34 0.36 16.85
CA GLU A 126 10.08 -0.03 18.07
C GLU A 126 9.43 -1.22 18.78
N GLY A 127 8.11 -1.35 18.71
CA GLY A 127 7.36 -2.49 19.22
C GLY A 127 7.24 -3.65 18.21
N ASP A 128 7.09 -4.88 18.71
CA ASP A 128 6.97 -6.08 17.87
C ASP A 128 5.79 -6.01 16.88
N ASP A 129 4.65 -5.46 17.33
CA ASP A 129 3.45 -5.26 16.52
C ASP A 129 3.39 -3.86 15.86
N GLU A 130 4.37 -3.00 16.14
CA GLU A 130 4.40 -1.64 15.61
C GLU A 130 4.88 -1.63 14.15
N ARG A 131 4.20 -0.85 13.31
CA ARG A 131 4.58 -0.59 11.93
C ARG A 131 4.60 0.91 11.68
N ILE A 132 5.62 1.38 10.96
CA ILE A 132 5.67 2.75 10.46
C ILE A 132 5.43 2.69 8.95
N LEU A 133 4.38 3.37 8.49
CA LEU A 133 4.04 3.46 7.07
C LEU A 133 4.50 4.81 6.55
N TYR A 134 5.43 4.82 5.60
CA TYR A 134 5.95 6.02 4.95
C TYR A 134 5.27 6.25 3.61
N PHE A 135 4.51 7.33 3.50
CA PHE A 135 3.81 7.75 2.29
C PHE A 135 4.69 8.71 1.47
N LYS A 136 4.99 8.31 0.23
CA LYS A 136 5.78 9.08 -0.74
C LYS A 136 4.92 9.37 -1.97
N PRO A 137 4.36 10.58 -2.08
CA PRO A 137 3.52 10.94 -3.22
C PRO A 137 4.39 11.21 -4.46
N HIS A 138 4.03 10.60 -5.59
CA HIS A 138 4.53 10.96 -6.90
C HIS A 138 3.44 11.72 -7.65
N GLY A 139 3.70 13.00 -7.95
CA GLY A 139 2.73 13.92 -8.55
C GLY A 139 1.99 14.78 -7.51
N ILE A 140 1.66 16.01 -7.90
CA ILE A 140 1.12 17.03 -6.98
C ILE A 140 -0.26 16.69 -6.41
N GLU A 141 -1.08 15.97 -7.17
CA GLU A 141 -2.42 15.54 -6.76
C GLU A 141 -2.38 14.62 -5.53
N TRP A 142 -1.36 13.77 -5.44
CA TRP A 142 -1.18 12.86 -4.30
C TRP A 142 -0.83 13.60 -3.01
N ALA A 143 -0.16 14.75 -3.07
CA ALA A 143 0.09 15.56 -1.88
C ALA A 143 -1.23 16.04 -1.25
N THR A 144 -2.17 16.52 -2.07
CA THR A 144 -3.51 16.93 -1.61
C THR A 144 -4.34 15.76 -1.10
N LYS A 145 -4.29 14.61 -1.80
CA LYS A 145 -4.96 13.38 -1.34
C LYS A 145 -4.42 12.90 0.01
N LEU A 146 -3.11 12.97 0.23
CA LEU A 146 -2.51 12.55 1.50
C LEU A 146 -2.91 13.43 2.68
N GLU A 147 -3.09 14.73 2.48
CA GLU A 147 -3.59 15.61 3.55
C GLU A 147 -5.04 15.28 3.92
N SER A 148 -5.89 15.00 2.92
CA SER A 148 -7.27 14.57 3.15
C SER A 148 -7.36 13.18 3.79
N MET A 149 -6.48 12.26 3.37
CA MET A 149 -6.36 10.93 3.97
C MET A 149 -5.90 11.03 5.42
N ARG A 150 -4.92 11.88 5.73
CA ARG A 150 -4.41 12.10 7.09
C ARG A 150 -5.54 12.50 8.04
N ALA A 151 -6.29 13.54 7.69
CA ALA A 151 -7.41 14.01 8.53
C ALA A 151 -8.46 12.91 8.76
N THR A 152 -8.70 12.06 7.75
CA THR A 152 -9.59 10.90 7.85
C THR A 152 -9.00 9.84 8.80
N ALA A 153 -7.71 9.53 8.66
CA ALA A 153 -7.03 8.54 9.47
C ALA A 153 -6.94 8.96 10.94
N GLU A 154 -6.61 10.21 11.24
CA GLU A 154 -6.62 10.77 12.60
C GLU A 154 -8.00 10.59 13.26
N ALA A 155 -9.06 11.02 12.57
CA ALA A 155 -10.43 10.89 13.09
C ALA A 155 -10.86 9.44 13.34
N LEU A 156 -10.48 8.51 12.45
CA LEU A 156 -10.82 7.09 12.60
C LEU A 156 -10.01 6.41 13.71
N LEU A 157 -8.72 6.73 13.84
CA LEU A 157 -7.86 6.19 14.89
C LEU A 157 -8.27 6.71 16.27
N ASP A 158 -8.58 8.00 16.40
CA ASP A 158 -9.09 8.60 17.65
C ASP A 158 -10.39 7.92 18.10
N ALA A 159 -11.29 7.62 17.16
CA ALA A 159 -12.54 6.94 17.45
C ALA A 159 -12.34 5.48 17.89
N ALA A 160 -11.30 4.81 17.39
CA ALA A 160 -10.96 3.43 17.74
C ALA A 160 -10.24 3.30 19.09
N SER A 161 -9.51 4.34 19.52
CA SER A 161 -8.77 4.36 20.79
C SER A 161 -9.10 5.59 21.65
N PRO A 162 -10.31 5.67 22.24
CA PRO A 162 -10.72 6.84 23.02
C PRO A 162 -9.83 7.04 24.26
N GLY A 163 -9.10 8.16 24.31
CA GLY A 163 -8.27 8.56 25.46
C GLY A 163 -6.76 8.52 25.22
N GLU A 164 -6.30 8.02 24.09
CA GLU A 164 -4.93 8.21 23.59
C GLU A 164 -4.92 9.28 22.50
N SER A 165 -4.06 10.29 22.60
CA SER A 165 -3.90 11.26 21.51
C SER A 165 -3.22 10.58 20.31
N THR A 166 -3.87 10.60 19.14
CA THR A 166 -3.28 10.06 17.91
C THR A 166 -2.43 11.09 17.15
N GLU A 167 -2.38 12.36 17.56
CA GLU A 167 -1.54 13.39 16.93
C GLU A 167 -0.06 12.98 16.91
N ALA A 168 0.40 12.26 17.94
CA ALA A 168 1.77 11.74 18.03
C ALA A 168 2.08 10.63 17.01
N ARG A 169 1.07 10.06 16.34
CA ARG A 169 1.24 8.96 15.38
C ARG A 169 1.65 9.46 13.99
N PHE A 170 1.39 10.71 13.65
CA PHE A 170 1.71 11.29 12.34
C PHE A 170 2.97 12.14 12.38
N ALA A 171 3.83 11.99 11.39
CA ALA A 171 5.03 12.83 11.24
C ALA A 171 5.29 13.23 9.78
N TYR A 172 5.81 14.43 9.59
CA TYR A 172 6.45 14.82 8.33
C TYR A 172 7.96 14.51 8.41
N ALA A 173 8.29 13.22 8.56
CA ALA A 173 9.67 12.76 8.46
C ALA A 173 10.08 12.58 6.99
N LEU A 174 11.37 12.76 6.71
CA LEU A 174 11.95 12.28 5.46
C LEU A 174 11.76 10.76 5.39
N ALA A 175 11.39 10.26 4.21
CA ALA A 175 11.39 8.84 3.97
C ALA A 175 12.80 8.30 4.28
N PRO A 176 12.90 7.20 5.04
CA PRO A 176 14.18 6.56 5.28
C PRO A 176 14.81 6.10 3.96
N SER A 177 16.13 5.90 3.97
CA SER A 177 16.89 5.48 2.79
C SER A 177 16.20 4.30 2.09
N PRO A 178 16.23 4.24 0.74
CA PRO A 178 15.69 3.12 -0.02
C PRO A 178 16.23 1.80 0.54
N ARG A 179 15.37 0.79 0.63
CA ARG A 179 15.78 -0.53 1.09
C ARG A 179 16.77 -1.10 0.08
N THR A 180 17.96 -1.47 0.52
CA THR A 180 18.92 -2.24 -0.28
C THR A 180 18.53 -3.71 -0.18
N TYR A 181 17.71 -4.19 -1.11
CA TYR A 181 17.30 -5.59 -1.12
C TYR A 181 18.32 -6.44 -1.88
N GLY A 182 19.10 -7.23 -1.13
CA GLY A 182 19.98 -8.28 -1.65
C GLY A 182 19.73 -9.64 -1.01
N GLY A 183 18.52 -9.94 -0.50
CA GLY A 183 18.27 -11.20 0.22
C GLY A 183 16.84 -11.73 0.30
N ASP A 184 15.84 -10.85 0.41
CA ASP A 184 14.46 -11.29 0.70
C ASP A 184 13.57 -11.42 -0.56
N HIS A 185 13.78 -10.61 -1.59
CA HIS A 185 13.12 -10.82 -2.89
C HIS A 185 13.85 -11.94 -3.65
N PRO A 186 13.16 -12.95 -4.21
CA PRO A 186 13.82 -14.05 -4.89
C PRO A 186 14.69 -13.59 -6.08
N ALA A 187 14.31 -12.50 -6.77
CA ALA A 187 15.11 -11.87 -7.83
C ALA A 187 16.47 -11.27 -7.39
N GLY A 188 16.74 -11.15 -6.08
CA GLY A 188 17.98 -10.59 -5.53
C GLY A 188 19.03 -11.64 -5.12
N ARG A 189 18.76 -12.94 -5.34
CA ARG A 189 19.73 -14.01 -5.11
C ARG A 189 20.48 -14.27 -6.41
N GLU A 190 21.75 -13.84 -6.47
CA GLU A 190 22.67 -14.34 -7.49
C GLU A 190 22.92 -15.84 -7.20
N ASP A 191 22.74 -16.70 -8.22
CA ASP A 191 23.07 -18.13 -8.17
C ASP A 191 24.58 -18.39 -8.00
#